data_AF-A0A3Q0DF80-F1
#
_entry.id   AF-A0A3Q0DF80-F1
#
_cell.length_a   1.000
_cell.length_b   1.000
_cell.length_c   1.000
_cell.angle_alpha   90.00
_cell.angle_beta   90.00
_cell.angle_gamma   90.00
#
_symmetry.space_group_name_H-M   'P 1'
#
loop_
_entity.id
_entity.type
_entity.pdbx_description
1 polymer ?
#
loop_
_entity_poly.entity_id
_entity_poly.type
_entity_poly.pdbx_seq_one_letter_code
_entity_poly.pdbx_strand_id
1 'polypeptide(L)' 'MAPEEVTLTVRLIRSFEHRNFRPVVYHGVNLDQTVKEFMAFLKQDVPLRTSLPPPFRNYKYDKLKIIHQAHKSK' A
#
# COMPACT_ATOMS: atom_id res chain seq x y z
N MET A 1 -22.18 -9.80 12.10
CA MET A 1 -20.94 -10.38 11.54
C MET A 1 -19.81 -9.46 12.00
N ALA A 2 -18.77 -9.97 12.66
CA ALA A 2 -17.61 -9.12 12.95
C ALA A 2 -16.99 -8.68 11.60
N PRO A 3 -16.48 -7.44 11.48
CA PRO A 3 -15.81 -7.02 10.26
C PRO A 3 -14.66 -7.98 9.98
N GLU A 4 -14.64 -8.55 8.78
CA GLU A 4 -13.55 -9.43 8.38
C GLU A 4 -12.30 -8.56 8.20
N GLU A 5 -11.41 -8.62 9.19
CA GLU A 5 -10.14 -7.91 9.18
C GLU A 5 -9.09 -8.74 8.44
N VAL A 6 -8.40 -8.12 7.49
CA VAL A 6 -7.35 -8.76 6.71
C VAL A 6 -6.01 -8.03 6.85
N THR A 7 -4.91 -8.77 6.60
CA THR A 7 -3.57 -8.18 6.48
C THR A 7 -3.27 -7.94 5.00
N LEU A 8 -3.00 -6.68 4.64
CA LEU A 8 -2.63 -6.27 3.28
C LEU A 8 -1.17 -5.84 3.21
N THR A 9 -0.47 -6.28 2.17
CA THR A 9 0.87 -5.77 1.84
C THR A 9 0.77 -4.77 0.69
N VAL A 10 0.93 -3.48 0.99
CA VAL A 10 0.93 -2.39 0.00
C VAL A 10 2.36 -2.17 -0.48
N ARG A 11 2.57 -2.24 -1.80
CA ARG A 11 3.88 -1.96 -2.41
C ARG A 11 3.90 -0.51 -2.87
N LEU A 12 4.76 0.30 -2.25
CA LEU A 12 5.03 1.67 -2.71
C LEU A 12 5.97 1.59 -3.90
N ILE A 13 5.47 1.85 -5.11
CA ILE A 13 6.23 1.78 -6.36
C ILE A 13 6.54 3.19 -6.84
N ARG A 14 7.79 3.45 -7.26
CA ARG A 14 8.23 4.72 -7.85
C ARG A 14 8.94 4.48 -9.18
N SER A 15 8.83 5.44 -10.09
CA SER A 15 9.39 5.35 -11.44
C SER A 15 10.85 5.80 -11.50
N PHE A 16 11.76 5.15 -10.77
CA PHE A 16 13.22 5.39 -10.91
C PHE A 16 13.90 4.20 -11.60
N GLU A 17 15.21 4.24 -11.81
CA GLU A 17 15.94 3.20 -12.55
C GLU A 17 16.40 2.03 -11.65
N HIS A 18 16.37 2.17 -10.31
CA HIS A 18 16.83 1.15 -9.37
C HIS A 18 15.98 1.06 -8.08
N ARG A 19 15.74 -0.20 -7.60
CA ARG A 19 15.02 -0.55 -6.36
C ARG A 19 13.75 0.28 -6.08
N ASN A 20 12.85 0.24 -7.06
CA ASN A 20 11.67 1.08 -7.14
C ASN A 20 10.50 0.73 -6.23
N PHE A 21 10.54 -0.39 -5.51
CA PHE A 21 9.42 -0.82 -4.69
C PHE A 21 9.80 -1.04 -3.23
N ARG A 22 8.94 -0.56 -2.33
CA ARG A 22 9.04 -0.80 -0.88
C ARG A 22 7.73 -1.39 -0.37
N PRO A 23 7.72 -2.63 0.15
CA PRO A 23 6.53 -3.20 0.76
C PRO A 23 6.26 -2.56 2.13
N VAL A 24 4.99 -2.33 2.43
CA VAL A 24 4.47 -1.87 3.72
C VAL A 24 3.30 -2.76 4.10
N VAL A 25 3.34 -3.35 5.28
CA VAL A 25 2.29 -4.25 5.77
C VAL A 25 1.31 -3.46 6.62
N TYR A 26 0.02 -3.67 6.36
CA TYR A 26 -1.11 -3.09 7.08
C TYR A 26 -1.93 -4.24 7.65
N HIS A 27 -2.09 -4.23 8.97
CA HIS A 27 -2.90 -5.20 9.70
C HIS A 27 -4.26 -4.60 10.05
N GLY A 28 -5.28 -5.43 10.27
CA GLY A 28 -6.60 -4.95 10.70
C GLY A 28 -7.36 -4.16 9.62
N VAL A 29 -7.10 -4.43 8.33
CA VAL A 29 -7.77 -3.71 7.25
C VAL A 29 -9.19 -4.25 7.11
N ASN A 30 -10.19 -3.41 7.37
CA ASN A 30 -11.60 -3.75 7.21
C ASN A 30 -11.94 -3.92 5.72
N LEU A 31 -12.57 -5.05 5.34
CA LEU A 31 -13.03 -5.33 3.97
C LEU A 31 -14.25 -4.51 3.54
N ASP A 32 -15.03 -3.99 4.49
CA ASP A 32 -16.22 -3.18 4.21
C ASP A 32 -15.87 -1.74 3.78
N GLN A 33 -14.63 -1.30 4.01
CA GLN A 33 -14.20 0.04 3.64
C GLN A 33 -14.01 0.18 2.13
N THR A 34 -14.24 1.38 1.61
CA THR A 34 -14.01 1.64 0.18
C THR A 34 -12.53 1.80 -0.14
N VAL A 35 -12.14 1.47 -1.37
CA VAL A 35 -10.77 1.70 -1.87
C VAL A 35 -10.38 3.18 -1.77
N LYS A 36 -11.35 4.10 -1.90
CA LYS A 36 -11.13 5.55 -1.80
C LYS A 36 -10.74 5.97 -0.39
N GLU A 37 -11.42 5.44 0.63
CA GLU A 37 -11.10 5.68 2.05
C GLU A 37 -9.73 5.11 2.39
N PHE A 38 -9.47 3.87 1.95
CA PHE A 38 -8.17 3.24 2.14
C PHE A 38 -7.04 4.05 1.47
N MET A 39 -7.27 4.59 0.27
CA MET A 39 -6.30 5.45 -0.40
C MET A 39 -6.05 6.76 0.36
N ALA A 40 -7.08 7.38 0.92
CA ALA A 40 -6.95 8.59 1.72
C ALA A 40 -6.10 8.32 2.97
N PHE A 41 -6.36 7.19 3.64
CA PHE A 41 -5.56 6.72 4.77
C PHE A 41 -4.09 6.53 4.38
N LEU A 42 -3.79 5.79 3.31
CA LEU A 42 -2.41 5.57 2.84
C LEU A 42 -1.67 6.88 2.52
N LYS A 43 -2.36 7.87 1.93
CA LYS A 43 -1.78 9.19 1.62
C LYS A 43 -1.40 9.98 2.87
N GLN A 44 -2.09 9.77 3.99
CA GLN A 44 -1.78 10.42 5.27
C GLN A 44 -0.70 9.64 6.04
N ASP A 45 -0.76 8.31 6.02
CA ASP A 45 0.12 7.43 6.77
C ASP A 45 1.55 7.35 6.18
N VAL A 46 1.68 7.23 4.86
CA VAL A 46 2.99 7.09 4.20
C VAL A 46 3.94 8.25 4.51
N PRO A 47 3.50 9.53 4.47
CA PRO A 47 4.32 10.67 4.88
C PRO A 47 4.65 10.74 6.38
N LEU A 48 4.07 9.92 7.25
CA LEU A 48 4.34 9.91 8.69
C LEU A 48 5.33 8.81 9.10
N ARG A 49 5.50 7.78 8.26
CA ARG A 49 6.40 6.65 8.53
C ARG A 49 7.87 7.05 8.45
N THR A 50 8.50 7.20 9.61
CA THR A 50 9.95 7.44 9.76
C THR A 50 10.81 6.28 9.25
N SER A 51 10.25 5.07 9.16
CA SER A 51 10.91 3.88 8.61
C SER A 51 11.06 3.91 7.09
N LEU A 52 10.38 4.83 6.39
CA LEU A 52 10.46 4.96 4.94
C LEU A 52 11.52 5.98 4.53
N PRO A 53 12.35 5.67 3.52
CA PRO A 53 13.30 6.64 2.99
C PRO A 53 12.57 7.92 2.50
N PRO A 54 13.19 9.11 2.61
CA PRO A 54 12.62 10.37 2.16
C PRO A 54 11.99 10.32 0.75
N PRO A 55 12.58 9.64 -0.24
CA PRO A 55 12.01 9.68 -1.57
C PRO A 55 10.72 8.81 -1.67
N PHE A 56 10.45 7.84 -0.79
CA PHE A 56 9.12 7.21 -0.69
C PHE A 56 8.13 8.05 0.12
N ARG A 57 8.62 8.87 1.07
CA ARG A 57 7.80 9.69 1.96
C ARG A 57 7.28 10.98 1.28
N ASN A 58 8.13 11.61 0.47
CA ASN A 58 7.89 12.96 -0.06
C ASN A 58 7.15 12.98 -1.40
N TYR A 59 7.05 11.85 -2.09
CA TYR A 59 6.38 11.76 -3.38
C TYR A 59 4.88 11.51 -3.22
N LYS A 60 4.10 12.10 -4.12
CA LYS A 60 2.65 11.92 -4.16
C LYS A 60 2.30 10.62 -4.87
N TYR A 61 1.46 9.80 -4.25
CA TYR A 61 0.88 8.59 -4.84
C TYR A 61 -0.50 8.89 -5.42
N ASP A 62 -0.74 8.52 -6.67
CA ASP A 62 -1.96 8.84 -7.43
C ASP A 62 -2.84 7.62 -7.73
N LYS A 63 -2.26 6.41 -7.73
CA LYS A 63 -2.95 5.17 -8.14
C LYS A 63 -2.73 4.02 -7.15
N LEU A 64 -3.77 3.20 -6.99
CA LEU A 64 -3.71 1.88 -6.36
C LEU A 64 -3.99 0.81 -7.40
N LYS A 65 -3.22 -0.29 -7.36
CA LYS A 65 -3.41 -1.45 -8.22
C LYS A 65 -3.46 -2.70 -7.36
N ILE A 66 -4.47 -3.54 -7.59
CA ILE A 66 -4.54 -4.87 -6.98
C ILE A 66 -3.69 -5.80 -7.84
N ILE A 67 -2.62 -6.33 -7.26
CA ILE A 67 -1.83 -7.39 -7.89
C ILE A 67 -2.48 -8.70 -7.46
N HIS A 68 -3.28 -9.28 -8.35
CA HIS A 68 -3.65 -10.68 -8.22
C HIS A 68 -2.64 -11.51 -9.00
N GLN A 69 -2.07 -12.54 -8.37
CA GLN A 69 -1.22 -13.49 -9.08
C GLN A 69 -2.15 -14.44 -9.85
N ALA A 70 -2.54 -14.04 -11.06
CA ALA A 70 -3.14 -15.00 -11.99
C ALA A 70 -2.03 -16.01 -12.35
N HIS A 71 -2.28 -17.28 -12.02
CA HIS A 71 -1.40 -18.43 -12.22
C HIS A 71 -0.30 -18.65 -11.17
N LYS A 72 -0.49 -19.72 -10.39
CA LYS A 72 0.55 -20.43 -9.63
C LYS A 72 1.66 -20.88 -10.58
N SER A 73 2.69 -20.08 -10.78
CA SER A 73 3.95 -20.56 -11.35
C SER A 73 5.13 -19.76 -10.81
N LYS A 74 5.75 -20.32 -9.78
CA LYS A 74 7.16 -20.67 -9.78
C LYS A 74 7.38 -21.85 -8.84
#